data_AF-A0A843GTR5-F1
#
_entry.id   AF-A0A843GTR5-F1
#
_cell.length_a   1.000
_cell.length_b   1.000
_cell.length_c   1.000
_cell.angle_alpha   90.00
_cell.angle_beta   90.00
_cell.angle_gamma   90.00
#
_symmetry.space_group_name_H-M   'P 1'
#
loop_
_entity.id
_entity.type
_entity.pdbx_description
1 polymer ?
#
loop_
_entity_poly.entity_id
_entity_poly.type
_entity_poly.pdbx_seq_one_letter_code
_entity_poly.pdbx_strand_id
1 'polypeptide(L)'
;MIKLLYDGLSIENDKVVYNSDKDSPNDVMNILSPDIYESEFGGNVYYFGYTFNNNASRKDRTTIIHWLKNLDNDGIDESTLIKFIDKPLRFFDKRANLMNFDIMLSPRSGRTNLMKTLVREVHEFISNECKKRSFELVKSLPRDVDFNWEKFNNDYEGEIGDNQYNQIHNYIENALMPKIHNLTYFSIADSVKYKYRKYIQNYLNISKEAEETIKAIQNGKILIIDDINTSGSTLHEILKIIRAINPKSEIYIFTLIGR
;
A
#
# COMPACT_ATOMS: atom_id res chain seq x y z
N MET A 1 7.99 4.82 -31.16
CA MET A 1 7.63 3.38 -31.23
C MET A 1 7.20 2.97 -29.83
N ILE A 2 5.92 2.66 -29.62
CA ILE A 2 5.43 2.16 -28.31
C ILE A 2 5.97 0.73 -28.21
N LYS A 3 7.00 0.53 -27.39
CA LYS A 3 7.51 -0.81 -27.10
C LYS A 3 6.42 -1.51 -26.28
N LEU A 4 5.84 -2.59 -26.81
CA LEU A 4 4.93 -3.44 -26.06
C LEU A 4 5.66 -3.87 -24.78
N LEU A 5 5.06 -3.56 -23.64
CA LEU A 5 5.60 -3.90 -22.34
C LEU A 5 5.08 -5.28 -22.02
N TYR A 6 6.00 -6.19 -21.75
CA TYR A 6 5.69 -7.53 -21.32
C TYR A 6 6.27 -7.73 -19.96
N ASP A 7 5.45 -8.10 -18.98
CA ASP A 7 5.94 -8.43 -17.65
C ASP A 7 4.84 -9.18 -16.91
N GLY A 8 4.81 -10.49 -17.16
CA GLY A 8 3.74 -11.39 -16.74
C GLY A 8 4.15 -12.29 -15.59
N LEU A 9 3.20 -12.55 -14.69
CA LEU A 9 3.27 -13.64 -13.73
C LEU A 9 2.15 -14.64 -14.02
N SER A 10 2.52 -15.90 -14.29
CA SER A 10 1.60 -17.02 -14.46
C SER A 10 1.78 -18.05 -13.35
N ILE A 11 0.81 -18.96 -13.20
CA ILE A 11 0.94 -20.16 -12.35
C ILE A 11 0.94 -21.38 -13.26
N GLU A 12 2.08 -22.07 -13.32
CA GLU A 12 2.30 -23.24 -14.16
C GLU A 12 2.76 -24.40 -13.27
N ASN A 13 2.02 -25.52 -13.28
CA ASN A 13 2.31 -26.70 -12.46
C ASN A 13 2.51 -26.35 -10.97
N ASP A 14 1.58 -25.54 -10.42
CA ASP A 14 1.61 -25.03 -9.04
C ASP A 14 2.83 -24.15 -8.68
N LYS A 15 3.56 -23.64 -9.68
CA LYS A 15 4.70 -22.72 -9.50
C LYS A 15 4.44 -21.39 -10.16
N VAL A 16 4.88 -20.31 -9.50
CA VAL A 16 4.84 -18.97 -10.09
C VAL A 16 5.98 -18.85 -11.12
N VAL A 17 5.64 -18.44 -12.33
CA VAL A 17 6.60 -18.19 -13.42
C VAL A 17 6.58 -16.71 -13.76
N TYR A 18 7.75 -16.09 -13.71
CA TYR A 18 7.96 -14.70 -14.11
C TYR A 18 8.51 -14.62 -15.52
N ASN A 19 7.86 -13.82 -16.38
CA ASN A 19 8.27 -13.61 -17.75
C ASN A 19 8.37 -12.11 -18.09
N SER A 20 9.60 -11.62 -18.24
CA SER A 20 9.87 -10.21 -18.57
C SER A 20 9.84 -9.89 -20.06
N ASP A 21 9.68 -10.92 -20.91
CA ASP A 21 9.89 -10.84 -22.36
C ASP A 21 8.60 -11.01 -23.16
N LYS A 22 7.57 -11.65 -22.60
CA LYS A 22 6.25 -11.82 -23.21
C LYS A 22 5.15 -11.88 -22.15
N ASP A 23 3.99 -11.31 -22.49
CA ASP A 23 2.75 -11.56 -21.78
C ASP A 23 2.10 -12.83 -22.33
N SER A 24 1.42 -13.56 -21.46
CA SER A 24 0.64 -14.75 -21.76
C SER A 24 -0.85 -14.47 -21.50
N PRO A 25 -1.77 -15.04 -22.30
CA PRO A 25 -3.20 -15.06 -21.95
C PRO A 25 -3.50 -15.69 -20.59
N ASN A 26 -2.57 -16.51 -20.08
CA ASN A 26 -2.66 -17.17 -18.78
C ASN A 26 -2.00 -16.38 -17.65
N ASP A 27 -1.51 -15.16 -17.92
CA ASP A 27 -0.95 -14.33 -16.87
C ASP A 27 -2.05 -13.92 -15.88
N VAL A 28 -1.70 -14.10 -14.62
CA VAL A 28 -2.52 -13.75 -13.46
C VAL A 28 -2.30 -12.27 -13.11
N MET A 29 -1.12 -11.71 -13.42
CA MET A 29 -0.74 -10.33 -13.19
C MET A 29 0.17 -9.83 -14.31
N ASN A 30 -0.05 -8.58 -14.74
CA ASN A 30 0.72 -7.94 -15.80
C ASN A 30 1.15 -6.53 -15.38
N ILE A 31 2.24 -6.05 -15.96
CA ILE A 31 2.64 -4.64 -15.81
C ILE A 31 1.53 -3.72 -16.34
N LEU A 32 1.19 -2.72 -15.53
CA LEU A 32 0.25 -1.70 -15.93
C LEU A 32 1.00 -0.64 -16.77
N SER A 33 0.78 -0.63 -18.09
CA SER A 33 1.27 0.48 -18.93
C SER A 33 0.52 1.74 -18.53
N PRO A 34 1.22 2.85 -18.29
CA PRO A 34 1.00 3.68 -17.09
C PRO A 34 -0.34 4.42 -17.13
N ASP A 35 -1.30 3.88 -16.39
CA ASP A 35 -2.49 4.63 -15.98
C ASP A 35 -2.15 5.39 -14.70
N ILE A 36 -2.17 6.72 -14.83
CA ILE A 36 -2.16 7.61 -13.68
C ILE A 36 -3.59 7.70 -13.21
N TYR A 37 -3.89 7.17 -12.03
CA TYR A 37 -5.17 7.38 -11.40
C TYR A 37 -5.06 8.60 -10.49
N GLU A 38 -5.53 9.73 -10.98
CA GLU A 38 -5.81 10.87 -10.11
C GLU A 38 -7.13 10.58 -9.39
N SER A 39 -7.08 10.47 -8.07
CA SER A 39 -8.29 10.34 -7.26
C SER A 39 -8.95 11.72 -7.16
N GLU A 40 -10.24 11.80 -7.49
CA GLU A 40 -11.07 13.00 -7.23
C GLU A 40 -11.12 13.34 -5.73
N PHE A 41 -10.88 12.36 -4.85
CA PHE A 41 -10.82 12.57 -3.42
C PHE A 41 -9.42 12.99 -2.97
N GLY A 42 -9.28 14.26 -2.60
CA GLY A 42 -8.08 14.79 -1.95
C GLY A 42 -6.89 15.08 -2.87
N GLY A 43 -7.08 15.07 -4.19
CA GLY A 43 -6.08 15.50 -5.19
C GLY A 43 -4.77 14.69 -5.17
N ASN A 44 -4.83 13.43 -4.77
CA ASN A 44 -3.65 12.56 -4.69
C ASN A 44 -3.47 11.79 -6.00
N VAL A 45 -2.21 11.56 -6.38
CA VAL A 45 -1.86 10.88 -7.62
C VAL A 45 -1.41 9.45 -7.32
N TYR A 46 -2.10 8.44 -7.87
CA TYR A 46 -1.78 7.03 -7.66
C TYR A 46 -1.10 6.43 -8.89
N TYR A 47 -0.02 5.68 -8.62
CA TYR A 47 0.74 4.90 -9.58
C TYR A 47 0.79 3.46 -9.12
N PHE A 48 0.35 2.56 -10.00
CA PHE A 48 0.41 1.12 -9.79
C PHE A 48 1.40 0.50 -10.77
N GLY A 49 2.33 -0.31 -10.27
CA GLY A 49 3.27 -1.02 -11.14
C GLY A 49 2.61 -2.17 -11.91
N TYR A 50 1.80 -2.96 -11.21
CA TYR A 50 1.12 -4.14 -11.74
C TYR A 50 -0.35 -4.16 -11.31
N THR A 51 -1.19 -4.86 -12.08
CA THR A 51 -2.57 -5.19 -11.70
C THR A 51 -2.84 -6.67 -11.92
N PHE A 52 -3.72 -7.23 -11.10
CA PHE A 52 -4.21 -8.59 -11.33
C PHE A 52 -5.19 -8.60 -12.49
N ASN A 53 -5.11 -9.64 -13.32
CA ASN A 53 -6.12 -9.88 -14.33
C ASN A 53 -7.51 -10.03 -13.66
N ASN A 54 -8.55 -9.47 -14.27
CA ASN A 54 -9.93 -9.58 -13.78
C ASN A 54 -10.38 -11.04 -13.64
N ASN A 55 -9.83 -11.94 -14.45
CA ASN A 55 -10.13 -13.37 -14.40
C ASN A 55 -9.27 -14.16 -13.39
N ALA A 56 -8.26 -13.54 -12.78
CA ALA A 56 -7.40 -14.18 -11.79
C ALA A 56 -8.20 -14.56 -10.55
N SER A 57 -8.18 -15.85 -10.19
CA SER A 57 -8.92 -16.33 -9.02
C SER A 57 -8.30 -15.78 -7.73
N ARG A 58 -9.10 -15.70 -6.66
CA ARG A 58 -8.59 -15.29 -5.34
C ARG A 58 -7.43 -16.17 -4.86
N LYS A 59 -7.44 -17.46 -5.22
CA LYS A 59 -6.38 -18.40 -4.90
C LYS A 59 -5.08 -17.98 -5.61
N ASP A 60 -5.14 -17.74 -6.91
CA ASP A 60 -3.97 -17.37 -7.72
C ASP A 60 -3.36 -16.04 -7.26
N ARG A 61 -4.22 -15.05 -6.98
CA ARG A 61 -3.78 -13.76 -6.40
C ARG A 61 -3.03 -13.97 -5.08
N THR A 62 -3.55 -14.84 -4.22
CA THR A 62 -2.94 -15.15 -2.91
C THR A 62 -1.59 -15.85 -3.10
N THR A 63 -1.52 -16.84 -4.00
CA THR A 63 -0.28 -17.56 -4.34
C THR A 63 0.81 -16.60 -4.82
N ILE A 64 0.51 -15.68 -5.73
CA ILE A 64 1.48 -14.68 -6.19
C ILE A 64 1.93 -13.74 -5.08
N ILE A 65 0.99 -13.25 -4.24
CA ILE A 65 1.32 -12.38 -3.11
C ILE A 65 2.28 -13.09 -2.15
N HIS A 66 2.02 -14.37 -1.83
CA HIS A 66 2.87 -15.14 -0.94
C HIS A 66 4.24 -15.40 -1.55
N TRP A 67 4.30 -15.71 -2.84
CA TRP A 67 5.53 -15.88 -3.60
C TRP A 67 6.39 -14.62 -3.58
N LEU A 68 5.82 -13.45 -3.88
CA LEU A 68 6.53 -12.17 -3.85
C LEU A 68 7.00 -11.77 -2.44
N LYS A 69 6.23 -12.16 -1.41
CA LYS A 69 6.55 -11.86 -0.01
C LYS A 69 7.50 -12.87 0.63
N ASN A 70 7.93 -13.90 -0.09
CA ASN A 70 8.71 -15.03 0.43
C ASN A 70 8.08 -15.65 1.68
N LEU A 71 6.75 -15.87 1.64
CA LEU A 71 6.01 -16.51 2.72
C LEU A 71 5.94 -18.05 2.55
N ASP A 72 6.22 -18.55 1.35
CA ASP A 72 6.27 -19.97 1.01
C ASP A 72 7.71 -20.42 0.66
N ASN A 73 7.97 -21.74 0.69
CA ASN A 73 9.33 -22.31 0.52
C ASN A 73 9.99 -22.02 -0.85
N ASP A 74 9.19 -21.70 -1.89
CA ASP A 74 9.65 -21.44 -3.26
C ASP A 74 9.46 -19.95 -3.66
N GLY A 75 9.75 -19.03 -2.74
CA GLY A 75 9.60 -17.59 -2.96
C GLY A 75 10.51 -17.00 -4.05
N ILE A 76 10.21 -15.75 -4.46
CA ILE A 76 11.00 -15.00 -5.44
C ILE A 76 12.45 -14.79 -4.97
N ASP A 77 13.42 -15.03 -5.86
CA ASP A 77 14.82 -14.69 -5.59
C ASP A 77 15.07 -13.17 -5.72
N GLU A 78 16.10 -12.67 -5.06
CA GLU A 78 16.38 -11.23 -5.01
C GLU A 78 16.62 -10.62 -6.40
N SER A 79 17.30 -11.33 -7.31
CA SER A 79 17.61 -10.79 -8.64
C SER A 79 16.36 -10.64 -9.50
N THR A 80 15.43 -11.59 -9.41
CA THR A 80 14.13 -11.52 -10.07
C THR A 80 13.26 -10.44 -9.45
N LEU A 81 13.28 -10.30 -8.12
CA LEU A 81 12.53 -9.27 -7.41
C LEU A 81 12.99 -7.85 -7.79
N ILE A 82 14.30 -7.64 -7.90
CA ILE A 82 14.87 -6.35 -8.36
C ILE A 82 14.37 -6.03 -9.77
N LYS A 83 14.41 -6.99 -10.70
CA LYS A 83 13.89 -6.80 -12.08
C LYS A 83 12.40 -6.45 -12.09
N PHE A 84 11.62 -7.13 -11.25
CA PHE A 84 10.19 -6.90 -11.09
C PHE A 84 9.90 -5.48 -10.52
N ILE A 85 10.79 -4.90 -9.73
CA ILE A 85 10.62 -3.55 -9.18
C ILE A 85 11.15 -2.46 -10.14
N ASP A 86 12.31 -2.68 -10.76
CA ASP A 86 13.01 -1.70 -11.59
C ASP A 86 12.14 -1.21 -12.76
N LYS A 87 11.40 -2.13 -13.40
CA LYS A 87 10.61 -1.83 -14.58
C LYS A 87 9.48 -0.82 -14.31
N PRO A 88 8.53 -1.06 -13.37
CA PRO A 88 7.50 -0.06 -13.05
C PRO A 88 8.10 1.23 -12.47
N LEU A 89 9.21 1.14 -11.73
CA LEU A 89 9.89 2.32 -11.17
C LEU A 89 10.39 3.27 -12.27
N ARG A 90 11.02 2.74 -13.34
CA ARG A 90 11.45 3.53 -14.51
C ARG A 90 10.27 4.20 -15.23
N PHE A 91 9.09 3.60 -15.23
CA PHE A 91 7.90 4.22 -15.82
C PHE A 91 7.35 5.33 -14.94
N PHE A 92 7.30 5.08 -13.64
CA PHE A 92 6.88 6.09 -12.68
C PHE A 92 7.79 7.32 -12.75
N ASP A 93 9.10 7.12 -12.80
CA ASP A 93 10.07 8.22 -12.92
C ASP A 93 9.86 9.09 -14.17
N LYS A 94 9.63 8.46 -15.33
CA LYS A 94 9.36 9.21 -16.57
C LYS A 94 8.11 10.10 -16.50
N ARG A 95 7.17 9.79 -15.61
CA ARG A 95 5.90 10.52 -15.45
C ARG A 95 5.97 11.57 -14.34
N ALA A 96 6.47 11.18 -13.17
CA ALA A 96 6.45 12.03 -11.98
C ALA A 96 7.78 12.75 -11.71
N ASN A 97 8.86 12.31 -12.36
CA ASN A 97 10.24 12.67 -12.06
C ASN A 97 10.55 12.45 -10.58
N LEU A 98 11.06 11.26 -10.26
CA LEU A 98 11.33 10.84 -8.90
C LEU A 98 12.33 11.76 -8.18
N MET A 99 13.12 12.54 -8.92
CA MET A 99 14.06 13.51 -8.37
C MET A 99 13.35 14.72 -7.74
N ASN A 100 12.09 15.00 -8.07
CA ASN A 100 11.37 16.18 -7.57
C ASN A 100 10.65 15.98 -6.22
N PHE A 101 10.69 14.78 -5.65
CA PHE A 101 10.11 14.52 -4.31
C PHE A 101 10.99 15.03 -3.18
N ASP A 102 10.42 15.75 -2.22
CA ASP A 102 11.12 16.26 -1.03
C ASP A 102 11.24 15.18 0.05
N ILE A 103 10.17 14.41 0.22
CA ILE A 103 10.03 13.42 1.29
C ILE A 103 9.56 12.09 0.70
N MET A 104 10.17 11.02 1.15
CA MET A 104 9.71 9.65 0.92
C MET A 104 9.17 9.06 2.21
N LEU A 105 7.99 8.45 2.13
CA LEU A 105 7.32 7.77 3.24
C LEU A 105 6.98 6.34 2.84
N SER A 106 7.23 5.40 3.73
CA SER A 106 6.85 4.01 3.54
C SER A 106 6.40 3.38 4.84
N PRO A 107 5.38 2.50 4.87
CA PRO A 107 5.18 1.59 6.00
C PRO A 107 6.50 0.92 6.37
N ARG A 108 6.80 0.88 7.68
CA ARG A 108 7.95 0.13 8.18
C ARG A 108 7.87 -1.30 7.66
N SER A 109 8.94 -1.72 7.02
CA SER A 109 9.05 -3.05 6.46
C SER A 109 8.91 -4.10 7.57
N GLY A 110 7.92 -4.99 7.41
CA GLY A 110 7.70 -6.12 8.31
C GLY A 110 8.68 -7.27 8.04
N ARG A 111 8.22 -8.50 8.30
CA ARG A 111 8.96 -9.76 8.08
C ARG A 111 9.34 -10.04 6.62
N THR A 112 8.79 -9.31 5.65
CA THR A 112 8.90 -9.63 4.21
C THR A 112 10.03 -8.84 3.53
N ASN A 113 10.74 -9.49 2.60
CA ASN A 113 11.80 -8.84 1.82
C ASN A 113 11.25 -7.84 0.80
N LEU A 114 10.02 -8.07 0.29
CA LEU A 114 9.39 -7.24 -0.75
C LEU A 114 9.46 -5.74 -0.46
N MET A 115 8.96 -5.30 0.70
CA MET A 115 8.92 -3.88 1.04
C MET A 115 10.33 -3.29 1.27
N LYS A 116 11.25 -4.09 1.85
CA LYS A 116 12.64 -3.67 2.05
C LYS A 116 13.35 -3.45 0.72
N THR A 117 13.23 -4.42 -0.18
CA THR A 117 13.79 -4.35 -1.53
C THR A 117 13.16 -3.19 -2.29
N LEU A 118 11.83 -3.03 -2.26
CA LEU A 118 11.14 -1.92 -2.91
C LEU A 118 11.68 -0.55 -2.47
N VAL A 119 11.74 -0.30 -1.16
CA VAL A 119 12.26 0.96 -0.63
C VAL A 119 13.74 1.16 -1.00
N ARG A 120 14.56 0.10 -0.96
CA ARG A 120 15.96 0.14 -1.40
C ARG A 120 16.08 0.53 -2.86
N GLU A 121 15.37 -0.16 -3.77
CA GLU A 121 15.44 0.12 -5.20
C GLU A 121 14.97 1.54 -5.52
N VAL A 122 13.89 2.02 -4.88
CA VAL A 122 13.45 3.42 -5.04
C VAL A 122 14.51 4.39 -4.53
N HIS A 123 15.16 4.08 -3.40
CA HIS A 123 16.22 4.93 -2.85
C HIS A 123 17.45 4.96 -3.76
N GLU A 124 17.93 3.80 -4.24
CA GLU A 124 19.06 3.68 -5.17
C GLU A 124 18.80 4.39 -6.50
N PHE A 125 17.55 4.35 -6.97
CA PHE A 125 17.14 5.06 -8.18
C PHE A 125 17.28 6.58 -8.04
N ILE A 126 17.15 7.12 -6.82
CA ILE A 126 17.08 8.56 -6.55
C ILE A 126 18.37 9.11 -5.90
N SER A 127 19.18 8.25 -5.27
CA SER A 127 20.29 8.64 -4.39
C SER A 127 21.45 9.34 -5.07
N ASN A 128 21.56 9.27 -6.40
CA ASN A 128 22.70 9.83 -7.12
C ASN A 128 22.75 11.37 -7.11
N GLU A 129 21.67 12.10 -6.82
CA GLU A 129 21.69 13.58 -6.88
C GLU A 129 20.91 14.35 -5.79
N CYS A 130 20.32 13.73 -4.77
CA CYS A 130 19.50 14.47 -3.77
C CYS A 130 19.66 14.05 -2.30
N LYS A 131 19.69 15.06 -1.41
CA LYS A 131 19.54 14.91 0.06
C LYS A 131 18.07 14.69 0.43
N LYS A 132 17.47 13.58 0.01
CA LYS A 132 16.07 13.28 0.36
C LYS A 132 15.96 12.74 1.78
N ARG A 133 14.89 13.12 2.46
CA ARG A 133 14.53 12.55 3.76
C ARG A 133 13.56 11.39 3.53
N SER A 134 13.94 10.22 4.01
CA SER A 134 13.10 9.02 3.97
C SER A 134 12.69 8.67 5.39
N PHE A 135 11.40 8.48 5.63
CA PHE A 135 10.88 8.08 6.93
C PHE A 135 9.98 6.86 6.82
N GLU A 136 10.05 6.00 7.84
CA GLU A 136 9.15 4.86 7.97
C GLU A 136 7.97 5.19 8.88
N LEU A 137 6.76 4.78 8.49
CA LEU A 137 5.60 4.77 9.37
C LEU A 137 5.64 3.53 10.26
N VAL A 138 5.57 3.71 11.57
CA VAL A 138 5.63 2.63 12.54
C VAL A 138 4.23 2.24 12.98
N LYS A 139 3.99 0.95 13.22
CA LYS A 139 2.74 0.48 13.82
C LYS A 139 2.59 1.02 15.23
N SER A 140 1.43 1.59 15.55
CA SER A 140 1.07 1.96 16.90
C SER A 140 0.94 0.73 17.79
N LEU A 141 1.00 0.92 19.12
CA LEU A 141 0.67 -0.18 20.02
C LEU A 141 -0.79 -0.58 19.80
N PRO A 142 -1.14 -1.87 19.89
CA PRO A 142 -2.51 -2.29 19.63
C PRO A 142 -3.54 -1.62 20.53
N ARG A 143 -3.16 -1.25 21.77
CA ARG A 143 -4.00 -0.46 22.70
C ARG A 143 -4.33 0.97 22.25
N ASP A 144 -3.56 1.53 21.32
CA ASP A 144 -3.75 2.89 20.79
C ASP A 144 -4.58 2.87 19.49
N VAL A 145 -5.00 1.69 19.03
CA VAL A 145 -5.85 1.53 17.83
C VAL A 145 -7.29 1.83 18.20
N ASP A 146 -7.97 2.65 17.41
CA ASP A 146 -9.34 3.09 17.70
C ASP A 146 -10.32 2.75 16.58
N PHE A 147 -11.61 2.80 16.90
CA PHE A 147 -12.71 2.76 15.95
C PHE A 147 -13.27 4.18 15.72
N ASN A 148 -13.39 4.59 14.47
CA ASN A 148 -13.95 5.88 14.07
C ASN A 148 -15.48 5.79 14.00
N TRP A 149 -16.11 5.98 15.16
CA TRP A 149 -17.58 5.99 15.29
C TRP A 149 -18.25 7.09 14.47
N GLU A 150 -17.64 8.28 14.39
CA GLU A 150 -18.18 9.39 13.60
C GLU A 150 -18.34 9.00 12.12
N LYS A 151 -17.27 8.47 11.51
CA LYS A 151 -17.29 8.00 10.13
C LYS A 151 -18.23 6.81 9.93
N PHE A 152 -18.27 5.89 10.90
CA PHE A 152 -19.22 4.76 10.85
C PHE A 152 -20.65 5.26 10.84
N ASN A 153 -21.00 6.19 11.73
CA ASN A 153 -22.35 6.72 11.81
C ASN A 153 -22.74 7.49 10.56
N ASN A 154 -21.84 8.33 10.01
CA ASN A 154 -22.09 9.07 8.77
C ASN A 154 -22.34 8.14 7.57
N ASP A 155 -21.63 7.00 7.49
CA ASP A 155 -21.82 6.01 6.43
C ASP A 155 -23.11 5.18 6.59
N TYR A 156 -23.74 5.20 7.77
CA TYR A 156 -24.86 4.33 8.13
C TYR A 156 -26.13 5.06 8.58
N GLU A 157 -26.12 6.40 8.63
CA GLU A 157 -27.31 7.21 8.88
C GLU A 157 -28.37 6.91 7.81
N GLY A 158 -29.47 6.26 8.22
CA GLY A 158 -30.66 6.02 7.40
C GLY A 158 -30.77 4.65 6.70
N GLU A 159 -29.73 3.81 6.71
CA GLU A 159 -29.73 2.52 5.97
C GLU A 159 -29.86 1.27 6.85
N ILE A 160 -29.49 1.36 8.14
CA ILE A 160 -29.48 0.22 9.06
C ILE A 160 -30.54 0.42 10.15
N GLY A 161 -31.41 -0.57 10.35
CA GLY A 161 -32.36 -0.56 11.47
C GLY A 161 -31.65 -0.67 12.83
N ASP A 162 -32.21 -0.03 13.86
CA ASP A 162 -31.64 0.10 15.21
C ASP A 162 -31.07 -1.20 15.79
N ASN A 163 -31.75 -2.33 15.57
CA ASN A 163 -31.29 -3.64 16.04
C ASN A 163 -29.95 -4.07 15.43
N GLN A 164 -29.77 -3.87 14.13
CA GLN A 164 -28.54 -4.23 13.45
C GLN A 164 -27.41 -3.25 13.80
N TYR A 165 -27.72 -1.96 13.97
CA TYR A 165 -26.77 -0.97 14.48
C TYR A 165 -26.25 -1.38 15.87
N ASN A 166 -27.16 -1.69 16.80
CA ASN A 166 -26.83 -2.12 18.15
C ASN A 166 -26.01 -3.41 18.19
N GLN A 167 -26.30 -4.37 17.30
CA GLN A 167 -25.50 -5.60 17.17
C GLN A 167 -24.07 -5.31 16.71
N ILE A 168 -23.90 -4.41 15.73
CA ILE A 168 -22.57 -4.00 15.25
C ILE A 168 -21.84 -3.24 16.36
N HIS A 169 -22.49 -2.28 17.00
CA HIS A 169 -21.94 -1.54 18.13
C HIS A 169 -21.42 -2.45 19.23
N ASN A 170 -22.27 -3.40 19.67
CA ASN A 170 -21.90 -4.39 20.66
C ASN A 170 -20.72 -5.26 20.21
N TYR A 171 -20.69 -5.69 18.95
CA TYR A 171 -19.56 -6.45 18.41
C TYR A 171 -18.25 -5.65 18.41
N ILE A 172 -18.29 -4.38 18.02
CA ILE A 172 -17.09 -3.53 17.97
C ILE A 172 -16.55 -3.29 19.37
N GLU A 173 -17.38 -2.79 20.28
CA GLU A 173 -16.98 -2.41 21.65
C GLU A 173 -16.61 -3.61 22.52
N ASN A 174 -17.37 -4.71 22.43
CA ASN A 174 -17.23 -5.81 23.38
C ASN A 174 -16.47 -7.02 22.82
N ALA A 175 -16.15 -7.06 21.53
CA ALA A 175 -15.41 -8.17 20.95
C ALA A 175 -14.22 -7.73 20.08
N LEU A 176 -14.42 -6.84 19.11
CA LEU A 176 -13.36 -6.48 18.16
C LEU A 176 -12.26 -5.64 18.83
N MET A 177 -12.62 -4.51 19.44
CA MET A 177 -11.63 -3.59 20.03
C MET A 177 -10.88 -4.22 21.21
N PRO A 178 -11.54 -4.91 22.16
CA PRO A 178 -10.82 -5.60 23.23
C PRO A 178 -9.88 -6.68 22.70
N LYS A 179 -10.28 -7.40 21.63
CA LYS A 179 -9.40 -8.37 20.99
C LYS A 179 -8.17 -7.70 20.39
N ILE A 180 -8.35 -6.58 19.68
CA ILE A 180 -7.24 -5.82 19.07
C ILE A 180 -6.30 -5.30 20.15
N HIS A 181 -6.81 -4.67 21.20
CA HIS A 181 -6.02 -4.06 22.27
C HIS A 181 -5.17 -5.07 23.05
N ASN A 182 -5.59 -6.35 23.07
CA ASN A 182 -4.86 -7.45 23.71
C ASN A 182 -3.83 -8.13 22.78
N LEU A 183 -3.68 -7.70 21.53
CA LEU A 183 -2.65 -8.25 20.65
C LEU A 183 -1.26 -7.75 21.05
N THR A 184 -0.25 -8.57 20.78
CA THR A 184 1.16 -8.15 20.85
C THR A 184 1.58 -7.35 19.62
N TYR A 185 0.91 -7.58 18.49
CA TYR A 185 1.15 -6.91 17.22
C TYR A 185 -0.16 -6.79 16.44
N PHE A 186 -0.44 -5.61 15.88
CA PHE A 186 -1.67 -5.35 15.12
C PHE A 186 -1.42 -5.35 13.61
N SER A 187 -2.18 -6.20 12.91
CA SER A 187 -2.30 -6.22 11.46
C SER A 187 -3.77 -6.07 11.10
N ILE A 188 -4.12 -4.98 10.43
CA ILE A 188 -5.51 -4.69 10.02
C ILE A 188 -6.08 -5.77 9.08
N ALA A 189 -5.24 -6.34 8.22
CA ALA A 189 -5.66 -7.38 7.29
C ALA A 189 -6.07 -8.67 8.03
N ASP A 190 -5.31 -9.04 9.06
CA ASP A 190 -5.49 -10.30 9.80
C ASP A 190 -6.50 -10.16 10.94
N SER A 191 -6.56 -8.98 11.56
CA SER A 191 -7.32 -8.76 12.80
C SER A 191 -8.73 -8.24 12.55
N VAL A 192 -8.99 -7.63 11.38
CA VAL A 192 -10.22 -6.88 11.12
C VAL A 192 -10.91 -7.38 9.85
N LYS A 193 -12.20 -7.70 9.98
CA LYS A 193 -13.06 -8.06 8.84
C LYS A 193 -13.10 -6.91 7.84
N TYR A 194 -13.03 -7.22 6.54
CA TYR A 194 -12.94 -6.24 5.45
C TYR A 194 -13.91 -5.06 5.59
N LYS A 195 -15.19 -5.31 5.88
CA LYS A 195 -16.23 -4.28 6.03
C LYS A 195 -15.95 -3.22 7.13
N TYR A 196 -15.13 -3.55 8.13
CA TYR A 196 -14.84 -2.63 9.24
C TYR A 196 -13.50 -1.90 9.08
N ARG A 197 -12.64 -2.32 8.15
CA ARG A 197 -11.26 -1.80 8.05
C ARG A 197 -11.19 -0.29 7.81
N LYS A 198 -12.15 0.27 7.05
CA LYS A 198 -12.20 1.71 6.75
C LYS A 198 -12.53 2.61 7.95
N TYR A 199 -12.93 2.01 9.08
CA TYR A 199 -13.25 2.70 10.33
C TYR A 199 -12.19 2.51 11.40
N ILE A 200 -11.21 1.63 11.20
CA ILE A 200 -10.10 1.48 12.15
C ILE A 200 -9.09 2.58 11.89
N GLN A 201 -8.62 3.24 12.95
CA GLN A 201 -7.70 4.36 12.90
C GLN A 201 -6.62 4.28 13.99
N ASN A 202 -5.67 5.20 13.92
CA ASN A 202 -4.56 5.39 14.88
C ASN A 202 -3.63 4.17 14.97
N TYR A 203 -3.59 3.34 13.91
CA TYR A 203 -2.77 2.13 13.87
C TYR A 203 -1.42 2.30 13.15
N LEU A 204 -1.14 3.52 12.67
CA LEU A 204 0.15 3.95 12.16
C LEU A 204 0.52 5.28 12.81
N ASN A 205 1.81 5.47 13.06
CA ASN A 205 2.40 6.69 13.55
C ASN A 205 3.65 7.04 12.75
N ILE A 206 3.99 8.33 12.73
CA ILE A 206 5.26 8.83 12.21
C ILE A 206 6.16 9.28 13.36
N SER A 207 7.48 9.30 13.14
CA SER A 207 8.39 9.87 14.11
C SER A 207 8.20 11.38 14.23
N LYS A 208 8.60 11.95 15.37
CA LYS A 208 8.60 13.41 15.57
C LYS A 208 9.44 14.15 14.52
N GLU A 209 10.58 13.58 14.14
CA GLU A 209 11.44 14.11 13.08
C GLU A 209 10.71 14.14 11.72
N ALA A 210 10.00 13.06 11.37
CA ALA A 210 9.20 13.00 10.15
C ALA A 210 8.10 14.05 10.18
N GLU A 211 7.39 14.18 11.31
CA GLU A 211 6.35 15.18 11.49
C GLU A 211 6.88 16.61 11.29
N GLU A 212 7.99 16.96 11.93
CA GLU A 212 8.63 18.27 11.80
C GLU A 212 9.09 18.53 10.36
N THR A 213 9.63 17.52 9.69
CA THR A 213 10.06 17.63 8.29
C THR A 213 8.87 17.83 7.34
N ILE A 214 7.77 17.09 7.53
CA ILE A 214 6.54 17.24 6.74
C ILE A 214 5.91 18.62 6.97
N LYS A 215 5.97 19.16 8.19
CA LYS A 215 5.51 20.53 8.49
C LYS A 215 6.37 21.58 7.79
N ALA A 216 7.67 21.36 7.68
CA ALA A 216 8.61 22.34 7.14
C ALA A 216 8.50 22.53 5.62
N ILE A 217 8.05 21.51 4.88
CA ILE A 217 7.93 21.60 3.41
C ILE A 217 6.68 22.40 2.99
N GLN A 218 6.88 23.62 2.50
CA GLN A 218 5.78 24.42 1.95
C GLN A 218 5.45 23.97 0.52
N ASN A 219 4.23 23.44 0.31
CA ASN A 219 3.78 22.90 -0.99
C ASN A 219 4.73 21.86 -1.61
N GLY A 220 5.45 21.11 -0.76
CA GLY A 220 6.38 20.09 -1.22
C GLY A 220 5.68 18.83 -1.74
N LYS A 221 6.44 18.03 -2.50
CA LYS A 221 6.01 16.74 -3.06
C LYS A 221 6.40 15.60 -2.13
N ILE A 222 5.40 14.85 -1.68
CA ILE A 222 5.58 13.67 -0.83
C ILE A 222 5.32 12.43 -1.66
N LEU A 223 6.29 11.52 -1.68
CA LEU A 223 6.15 10.18 -2.24
C LEU A 223 5.82 9.18 -1.14
N ILE A 224 4.67 8.52 -1.24
CA ILE A 224 4.33 7.34 -0.44
C ILE A 224 4.65 6.09 -1.26
N ILE A 225 5.36 5.15 -0.65
CA ILE A 225 5.71 3.87 -1.25
C ILE A 225 4.96 2.78 -0.48
N ASP A 226 4.32 1.86 -1.20
CA ASP A 226 3.67 0.68 -0.61
C ASP A 226 3.87 -0.56 -1.49
N ASP A 227 3.85 -1.74 -0.88
CA ASP A 227 4.10 -2.98 -1.62
C ASP A 227 2.84 -3.46 -2.37
N ILE A 228 1.73 -3.63 -1.67
CA ILE A 228 0.52 -4.26 -2.19
C ILE A 228 -0.73 -3.56 -1.63
N ASN A 229 -1.46 -2.86 -2.50
CA ASN A 229 -2.69 -2.20 -2.12
C ASN A 229 -3.89 -3.17 -2.20
N THR A 230 -4.13 -3.90 -1.13
CA THR A 230 -5.27 -4.83 -1.05
C THR A 230 -6.61 -4.14 -0.77
N SER A 231 -6.65 -3.29 0.26
CA SER A 231 -7.89 -2.70 0.78
C SER A 231 -7.89 -1.17 0.85
N GLY A 232 -6.78 -0.52 0.51
CA GLY A 232 -6.60 0.93 0.66
C GLY A 232 -6.49 1.42 2.10
N SER A 233 -6.75 0.58 3.10
CA SER A 233 -6.82 1.02 4.51
C SER A 233 -5.51 1.65 4.99
N THR A 234 -4.37 0.97 4.77
CA THR A 234 -3.04 1.46 5.16
C THR A 234 -2.75 2.81 4.51
N LEU A 235 -2.96 2.92 3.19
CA LEU A 235 -2.78 4.17 2.45
C LEU A 235 -3.71 5.28 2.94
N HIS A 236 -4.97 4.97 3.25
CA HIS A 236 -5.92 5.93 3.80
C HIS A 236 -5.45 6.49 5.14
N GLU A 237 -4.92 5.64 6.01
CA GLU A 237 -4.38 6.08 7.30
C GLU A 237 -3.14 6.96 7.13
N ILE A 238 -2.22 6.59 6.23
CA ILE A 238 -1.05 7.41 5.90
C ILE A 238 -1.49 8.79 5.40
N LEU A 239 -2.46 8.83 4.48
CA LEU A 239 -3.00 10.07 3.93
C LEU A 239 -3.65 10.94 5.00
N LYS A 240 -4.43 10.33 5.90
CA LYS A 240 -5.04 11.04 7.04
C LYS A 240 -3.96 11.72 7.90
N ILE A 241 -2.90 10.99 8.24
CA ILE A 241 -1.78 11.52 9.04
C ILE A 241 -1.10 12.70 8.32
N ILE A 242 -0.71 12.51 7.06
CA ILE A 242 -0.01 13.55 6.29
C ILE A 242 -0.89 14.78 6.11
N ARG A 243 -2.17 14.61 5.75
CA ARG A 243 -3.09 15.73 5.52
C ARG A 243 -3.40 16.51 6.80
N ALA A 244 -3.39 15.86 7.97
CA ALA A 244 -3.51 16.54 9.26
C ALA A 244 -2.30 17.44 9.57
N ILE A 245 -1.12 17.08 9.05
CA ILE A 245 0.14 17.80 9.28
C ILE A 245 0.37 18.88 8.22
N ASN A 246 0.15 18.53 6.96
CA ASN A 246 0.39 19.39 5.80
C ASN A 246 -0.72 19.21 4.75
N PRO A 247 -1.83 19.95 4.89
CA PRO A 247 -3.00 19.78 4.01
C PRO A 247 -2.74 20.18 2.56
N LYS A 248 -1.69 20.97 2.28
CA LYS A 248 -1.39 21.53 0.95
C LYS A 248 -0.32 20.78 0.17
N SER A 249 0.32 19.77 0.77
CA SER A 249 1.36 18.97 0.10
C SER A 249 0.81 18.26 -1.16
N GLU A 250 1.64 18.13 -2.19
CA GLU A 250 1.31 17.25 -3.32
C GLU A 250 1.69 15.82 -2.93
N ILE A 251 0.73 14.90 -2.94
CA ILE A 251 0.97 13.51 -2.53
C ILE A 251 0.88 12.60 -3.74
N TYR A 252 1.98 11.89 -3.98
CA TYR A 252 2.09 10.84 -4.97
C TYR A 252 2.25 9.51 -4.27
N ILE A 253 1.56 8.49 -4.76
CA ILE A 253 1.54 7.16 -4.17
C ILE A 253 2.03 6.19 -5.22
N PHE A 254 3.15 5.53 -4.95
CA PHE A 254 3.64 4.41 -5.73
C PHE A 254 3.34 3.12 -4.99
N THR A 255 2.51 2.27 -5.58
CA THR A 255 2.26 0.92 -5.10
C THR A 255 2.72 -0.07 -6.14
N LEU A 256 3.56 -1.04 -5.76
CA LEU A 256 4.06 -2.04 -6.71
C LEU A 256 2.90 -2.85 -7.30
N ILE A 257 1.95 -3.31 -6.47
CA ILE A 257 0.78 -4.07 -6.92
C ILE A 257 -0.51 -3.33 -6.56
N GLY A 258 -1.26 -2.94 -7.59
CA GLY A 258 -2.60 -2.35 -7.49
C GLY A 258 -3.70 -3.38 -7.24
N ARG A 259 -4.94 -2.90 -7.26
CA ARG A 259 -6.14 -3.71 -7.05
C ARG A 259 -6.43 -4.66 -8.22
#